data_AF-A0AAV2T3R5-F1
#
_entry.id   AF-A0AAV2T3R5-F1
#
_cell.length_a   1.000
_cell.length_b   1.000
_cell.length_c   1.000
_cell.angle_alpha   90.00
_cell.angle_beta   90.00
_cell.angle_gamma   90.00
#
_symmetry.space_group_name_H-M   'P 1'
#
loop_
_entity.id
_entity.type
_entity.pdbx_description
1 polymer ?
#
loop_
_entity_poly.entity_id
_entity_poly.type
_entity_poly.pdbx_seq_one_letter_code
_entity_poly.pdbx_strand_id
1 'polypeptide(L)'
;MKHFHFTNSPVTPGMIRPFHCLAAVGLFMFMGVAVGMGAGAITLLVYGFLYWTPVETDKAELSSQDDLASAELNFGVYSPKWISITKFASFVDGCEADHYKLLFDQFTRVNEVSQKKITSGQLSFTEARKPENHALNRYTDILPYDQTRVILGDDHYINASKIYEINFNQEGLPLLTLDRRKVSYIATQAPLSETCGDFWRMIYENKISIIVALTGLVEQGRRKAFQYWPRTLKSTFTFSSYSTDFAVSFTQEISFASYTIRKFTVTSWALRTPKHQQ
;
A
#
# COMPACT_ATOMS: atom_id res chain seq x y z
N MET A 1 21.01 21.02 14.20
CA MET A 1 19.65 21.58 14.12
C MET A 1 19.52 22.27 12.78
N LYS A 2 18.60 21.83 11.92
CA LYS A 2 18.23 22.59 10.70
C LYS A 2 16.77 23.00 10.86
N HIS A 3 16.55 24.29 11.02
CA HIS A 3 15.21 24.90 10.97
C HIS A 3 14.90 25.22 9.51
N PHE A 4 13.74 24.80 9.03
CA PHE A 4 13.21 25.22 7.73
C PHE A 4 12.00 26.15 7.96
N HIS A 5 12.12 27.38 7.48
CA HIS A 5 11.03 28.34 7.39
C HIS A 5 10.37 28.22 6.01
N PHE A 6 9.04 28.22 5.97
CA PHE A 6 8.27 28.32 4.73
C PHE A 6 7.82 29.76 4.53
N THR A 7 8.15 30.35 3.38
CA THR A 7 7.55 31.59 2.88
C THR A 7 6.49 31.24 1.83
N ASN A 8 5.33 31.90 1.92
CA ASN A 8 4.23 31.76 0.98
C ASN A 8 4.58 32.46 -0.34
N SER A 9 4.57 31.72 -1.45
CA SER A 9 4.49 32.28 -2.81
C SER A 9 3.16 31.86 -3.46
N PRO A 10 2.56 32.73 -4.31
CA PRO A 10 1.20 32.52 -4.82
C PRO A 10 1.15 31.49 -5.95
N VAL A 11 0.10 30.67 -5.92
CA VAL A 11 -0.19 29.60 -6.89
C VAL A 11 -0.73 30.19 -8.19
N THR A 12 -0.06 29.92 -9.32
CA THR A 12 -0.59 30.13 -10.67
C THR A 12 -1.59 29.02 -11.04
N PRO A 13 -2.68 29.34 -11.76
CA PRO A 13 -3.73 28.36 -12.08
C PRO A 13 -3.31 27.48 -13.25
N GLY A 14 -2.71 26.33 -12.95
CA GLY A 14 -2.42 25.26 -13.90
C GLY A 14 -3.47 24.14 -13.82
N MET A 15 -4.21 23.97 -14.92
CA MET A 15 -4.98 22.80 -15.36
C MET A 15 -5.20 21.68 -14.30
N ILE A 16 -6.37 21.70 -13.67
CA ILE A 16 -6.85 20.66 -12.75
C ILE A 16 -6.93 19.33 -13.51
N ARG A 17 -6.01 18.40 -13.23
CA ARG A 17 -6.16 17.00 -13.65
C ARG A 17 -7.29 16.38 -12.82
N PRO A 18 -8.26 15.67 -13.42
CA PRO A 18 -9.40 15.13 -12.69
C PRO A 18 -8.95 14.07 -11.69
N PHE A 19 -9.26 14.31 -10.42
CA PHE A 19 -9.15 13.35 -9.32
C PHE A 19 -10.11 12.17 -9.57
N HIS A 20 -9.59 11.01 -9.96
CA HIS A 20 -10.41 9.81 -10.25
C HIS A 20 -10.20 8.62 -9.31
N CYS A 21 -9.47 8.77 -8.20
CA CYS A 21 -9.16 7.62 -7.33
C CYS A 21 -10.13 7.42 -6.14
N LEU A 22 -10.80 8.48 -5.65
CA LEU A 22 -11.65 8.36 -4.45
C LEU A 22 -12.94 7.56 -4.67
N ALA A 23 -13.54 7.62 -5.87
CA ALA A 23 -14.77 6.88 -6.17
C ALA A 23 -14.53 5.37 -6.38
N ALA A 24 -13.36 4.99 -6.90
CA ALA A 24 -13.02 3.59 -7.17
C ALA A 24 -12.77 2.76 -5.90
N VAL A 25 -12.27 3.40 -4.84
CA VAL A 25 -12.00 2.74 -3.54
C VAL A 25 -13.29 2.42 -2.78
N GLY A 26 -14.31 3.29 -2.86
CA GLY A 26 -15.60 3.06 -2.20
C GLY A 26 -16.41 1.91 -2.83
N LEU A 27 -16.33 1.78 -4.16
CA LEU A 27 -17.08 0.76 -4.90
C LEU A 27 -16.51 -0.66 -4.74
N PHE A 28 -15.18 -0.80 -4.67
CA PHE A 28 -14.52 -2.09 -4.40
C PHE A 28 -14.83 -2.62 -2.99
N MET A 29 -14.98 -1.72 -1.99
CA MET A 29 -15.42 -2.12 -0.65
C MET A 29 -16.87 -2.61 -0.62
N PHE A 30 -17.78 -1.97 -1.35
CA PHE A 30 -19.20 -2.36 -1.37
C PHE A 30 -19.44 -3.69 -2.09
N MET A 31 -18.77 -3.95 -3.21
CA MET A 31 -18.87 -5.23 -3.94
C MET A 31 -18.32 -6.41 -3.11
N GLY A 32 -17.26 -6.20 -2.33
CA GLY A 32 -16.70 -7.24 -1.45
C GLY A 32 -17.63 -7.63 -0.28
N VAL A 33 -18.49 -6.72 0.16
CA VAL A 33 -19.47 -6.98 1.25
C VAL A 33 -20.70 -7.72 0.72
N ALA A 34 -21.18 -7.40 -0.49
CA ALA A 34 -22.38 -8.04 -1.05
C ALA A 34 -22.14 -9.51 -1.47
N VAL A 35 -20.94 -9.85 -1.96
CA VAL A 35 -20.60 -11.22 -2.39
C VAL A 35 -20.22 -12.14 -1.21
N GLY A 36 -19.89 -11.58 -0.04
CA GLY A 36 -19.42 -12.31 1.14
C GLY A 36 -20.49 -12.92 2.04
N MET A 37 -21.79 -12.81 1.73
CA MET A 37 -22.85 -13.31 2.62
C MET A 37 -23.17 -14.80 2.48
N GLY A 38 -22.55 -15.54 1.54
CA GLY A 38 -22.89 -16.94 1.25
C GLY A 38 -21.77 -17.98 1.41
N ALA A 39 -20.50 -17.57 1.52
CA ALA A 39 -19.38 -18.48 1.65
C ALA A 39 -18.36 -17.93 2.64
N GLY A 40 -18.00 -18.74 3.64
CA GLY A 40 -17.07 -18.36 4.68
C GLY A 40 -15.77 -17.75 4.13
N ALA A 41 -15.39 -16.62 4.71
CA ALA A 41 -14.02 -16.15 4.81
C ALA A 41 -13.25 -15.95 3.49
N ILE A 42 -13.69 -15.01 2.64
CA ILE A 42 -12.73 -14.18 1.88
C ILE A 42 -13.19 -12.73 2.00
N THR A 43 -13.11 -12.19 3.22
CA THR A 43 -12.93 -10.75 3.36
C THR A 43 -11.58 -10.47 2.68
N LEU A 44 -11.59 -9.79 1.54
CA LEU A 44 -10.40 -9.17 0.98
C LEU A 44 -9.87 -8.21 2.04
N LEU A 45 -9.00 -8.74 2.90
CA LEU A 45 -8.30 -8.05 3.96
C LEU A 45 -7.19 -7.22 3.31
N VAL A 46 -7.60 -6.25 2.49
CA VAL A 46 -6.71 -5.18 2.04
C VAL A 46 -6.59 -4.25 3.24
N TYR A 47 -5.62 -4.52 4.11
CA TYR A 47 -5.27 -3.64 5.21
C TYR A 47 -4.40 -2.50 4.64
N GLY A 48 -5.00 -1.32 4.48
CA GLY A 48 -4.29 -0.05 4.29
C GLY A 48 -3.76 0.26 2.88
N PHE A 49 -4.18 1.42 2.34
CA PHE A 49 -3.60 2.03 1.13
C PHE A 49 -2.72 3.21 1.54
N LEU A 50 -1.40 3.10 1.49
CA LEU A 50 -0.51 4.23 1.84
C LEU A 50 -0.31 5.16 0.64
N TYR A 51 -0.85 6.38 0.67
CA TYR A 51 -0.68 7.37 -0.40
C TYR A 51 0.69 8.07 -0.34
N TRP A 52 1.29 8.32 -1.50
CA TRP A 52 2.56 9.04 -1.66
C TRP A 52 2.39 10.31 -2.52
N THR A 53 3.03 11.40 -2.11
CA THR A 53 3.40 12.51 -3.02
C THR A 53 4.90 12.77 -2.87
N PRO A 54 5.70 12.70 -3.94
CA PRO A 54 7.10 13.07 -3.82
C PRO A 54 7.21 14.59 -3.64
N VAL A 55 8.00 15.02 -2.66
CA VAL A 55 8.71 16.29 -2.76
C VAL A 55 9.67 16.12 -3.94
N GLU A 56 9.61 17.01 -4.94
CA GLU A 56 10.53 17.02 -6.07
C GLU A 56 11.98 16.91 -5.57
N THR A 57 12.57 15.72 -5.70
CA THR A 57 14.01 15.55 -5.56
C THR A 57 14.62 15.81 -6.92
N ASP A 58 15.63 16.69 -6.93
CA ASP A 58 16.39 17.08 -8.11
C ASP A 58 16.73 15.87 -8.98
N LYS A 59 16.43 15.98 -10.28
CA LYS A 59 16.54 14.95 -11.32
C LYS A 59 17.98 14.50 -11.62
N ALA A 60 18.95 14.80 -10.75
CA ALA A 60 20.37 14.75 -11.08
C ALA A 60 21.12 13.48 -10.67
N GLU A 61 20.53 12.56 -9.90
CA GLU A 61 21.28 11.39 -9.37
C GLU A 61 20.68 10.00 -9.70
N LEU A 62 19.88 9.88 -10.77
CA LEU A 62 19.46 8.57 -11.30
C LEU A 62 20.00 8.35 -12.71
N SER A 63 21.33 8.38 -12.85
CA SER A 63 22.02 8.06 -14.11
C SER A 63 23.00 6.91 -13.93
N SER A 64 22.50 5.72 -13.59
CA SER A 64 23.18 4.44 -13.85
C SER A 64 22.33 3.26 -13.35
N GLN A 65 21.26 2.91 -14.06
CA GLN A 65 20.68 1.55 -14.06
C GLN A 65 19.67 1.46 -15.22
N ASP A 66 20.14 0.91 -16.34
CA ASP A 66 19.34 0.60 -17.52
C ASP A 66 18.30 -0.51 -17.25
N ASP A 67 17.25 -0.54 -18.10
CA ASP A 67 16.27 -1.63 -18.35
C ASP A 67 15.04 -1.85 -17.45
N LEU A 68 14.63 -0.90 -16.60
CA LEU A 68 13.40 -1.05 -15.78
C LEU A 68 12.17 -0.24 -16.25
N ALA A 69 12.24 0.45 -17.40
CA ALA A 69 11.30 1.53 -17.73
C ALA A 69 9.85 1.09 -18.02
N SER A 70 9.59 -0.18 -18.31
CA SER A 70 8.23 -0.69 -18.51
C SER A 70 8.18 -2.20 -18.40
N ALA A 71 7.37 -2.74 -17.50
CA ALA A 71 7.02 -4.16 -17.51
C ALA A 71 5.62 -4.32 -18.12
N GLU A 72 5.48 -5.09 -19.19
CA GLU A 72 4.17 -5.41 -19.76
C GLU A 72 3.36 -6.30 -18.81
N LEU A 73 2.12 -5.88 -18.52
CA LEU A 73 1.13 -6.73 -17.88
C LEU A 73 0.51 -7.61 -18.97
N ASN A 74 1.10 -8.79 -19.17
CA ASN A 74 0.53 -9.79 -20.07
C ASN A 74 -0.70 -10.46 -19.42
N PHE A 75 -1.89 -10.06 -19.84
CA PHE A 75 -3.17 -10.69 -19.46
C PHE A 75 -3.58 -11.83 -20.43
N GLY A 76 -2.71 -12.22 -21.35
CA GLY A 76 -2.98 -13.24 -22.37
C GLY A 76 -4.07 -12.79 -23.34
N VAL A 77 -5.03 -13.67 -23.62
CA VAL A 77 -6.15 -13.46 -24.58
C VAL A 77 -7.15 -12.40 -24.08
N TYR A 78 -7.03 -11.93 -22.83
CA TYR A 78 -8.01 -11.03 -22.23
C TYR A 78 -7.48 -9.61 -22.10
N SER A 79 -8.09 -8.69 -22.85
CA SER A 79 -7.93 -7.25 -22.63
C SER A 79 -9.01 -6.78 -21.63
N PRO A 80 -8.64 -6.08 -20.54
CA PRO A 80 -9.61 -5.42 -19.67
C PRO A 80 -10.55 -4.53 -20.48
N LYS A 81 -11.87 -4.68 -20.30
CA LYS A 81 -12.85 -3.79 -20.92
C LYS A 81 -13.07 -2.60 -20.00
N TRP A 82 -12.46 -1.47 -20.35
CA TRP A 82 -12.71 -0.20 -19.68
C TRP A 82 -14.14 0.26 -19.94
N ILE A 83 -14.85 0.59 -18.86
CA ILE A 83 -16.23 1.08 -18.92
C ILE A 83 -16.17 2.59 -18.69
N SER A 84 -16.69 3.36 -19.64
CA SER A 84 -16.79 4.81 -19.46
C SER A 84 -17.74 5.14 -18.31
N ILE A 85 -17.49 6.23 -17.60
CA ILE A 85 -18.35 6.66 -16.49
C ILE A 85 -19.82 6.83 -16.93
N THR A 86 -20.05 7.24 -18.17
CA THR A 86 -21.38 7.39 -18.77
C THR A 86 -22.13 6.07 -19.00
N LYS A 87 -21.40 4.96 -19.13
CA LYS A 87 -21.96 3.61 -19.33
C LYS A 87 -21.94 2.79 -18.04
N PHE A 88 -21.40 3.33 -16.95
CA PHE A 88 -21.15 2.60 -15.73
C PHE A 88 -22.46 2.11 -15.08
N ALA A 89 -23.49 2.96 -15.02
CA ALA A 89 -24.80 2.57 -14.48
C ALA A 89 -25.42 1.39 -15.24
N SER A 90 -25.53 1.49 -16.58
CA SER A 90 -26.06 0.41 -17.41
C SER A 90 -25.22 -0.87 -17.36
N PHE A 91 -23.91 -0.76 -17.15
CA PHE A 91 -23.06 -1.92 -16.91
C PHE A 91 -23.43 -2.62 -15.60
N VAL A 92 -23.62 -1.87 -14.50
CA VAL A 92 -24.05 -2.42 -13.21
C VAL A 92 -25.42 -3.09 -13.35
N ASP A 93 -26.40 -2.43 -13.99
CA ASP A 93 -27.72 -3.02 -14.24
C ASP A 93 -27.61 -4.37 -14.98
N GLY A 94 -26.69 -4.45 -15.95
CA GLY A 94 -26.39 -5.69 -16.68
C GLY A 94 -25.78 -6.78 -15.78
N CYS A 95 -24.91 -6.41 -14.85
CA CYS A 95 -24.38 -7.34 -13.84
C CYS A 95 -25.45 -7.78 -12.82
N GLU A 96 -26.43 -6.95 -12.49
CA GLU A 96 -27.52 -7.40 -11.60
C GLU A 96 -28.43 -8.38 -12.32
N ALA A 97 -28.77 -8.08 -13.58
CA ALA A 97 -29.59 -8.93 -14.44
C ALA A 97 -28.96 -10.30 -14.72
N ASP A 98 -27.63 -10.41 -14.72
CA ASP A 98 -26.91 -11.69 -14.89
C ASP A 98 -26.58 -12.39 -13.56
N HIS A 99 -27.15 -11.92 -12.45
CA HIS A 99 -26.86 -12.41 -11.09
C HIS A 99 -25.36 -12.35 -10.73
N TYR A 100 -24.69 -11.30 -11.18
CA TYR A 100 -23.27 -11.00 -11.02
C TYR A 100 -22.34 -12.06 -11.60
N LYS A 101 -22.82 -12.90 -12.52
CA LYS A 101 -22.03 -13.97 -13.14
C LYS A 101 -20.79 -13.40 -13.82
N LEU A 102 -20.93 -12.30 -14.57
CA LEU A 102 -19.79 -11.64 -15.21
C LEU A 102 -18.71 -11.21 -14.20
N LEU A 103 -19.11 -10.63 -13.07
CA LEU A 103 -18.16 -10.18 -12.05
C LEU A 103 -17.48 -11.37 -11.37
N PHE A 104 -18.22 -12.45 -11.10
CA PHE A 104 -17.68 -13.68 -10.54
C PHE A 104 -16.65 -14.33 -11.48
N ASP A 105 -16.95 -14.41 -12.77
CA ASP A 105 -16.02 -14.93 -13.79
C ASP A 105 -14.76 -14.06 -13.89
N GLN A 106 -14.91 -12.73 -13.83
CA GLN A 106 -13.77 -11.80 -13.80
C GLN A 106 -12.91 -11.97 -12.54
N PHE A 107 -13.52 -12.09 -11.37
CA PHE A 107 -12.82 -12.34 -10.11
C PHE A 107 -12.03 -13.65 -10.14
N THR A 108 -12.68 -14.73 -10.58
CA THR A 108 -12.05 -16.05 -10.72
C THR A 108 -10.83 -15.99 -11.63
N ARG A 109 -10.94 -15.28 -12.76
CA ARG A 109 -9.82 -15.11 -13.70
C ARG A 109 -8.63 -14.35 -13.11
N VAL A 110 -8.86 -13.32 -12.31
CA VAL A 110 -7.76 -12.60 -11.63
C VAL A 110 -6.95 -13.57 -10.76
N ASN A 111 -7.64 -14.46 -10.05
CA ASN A 111 -6.99 -15.49 -9.23
C ASN A 111 -6.23 -16.49 -10.09
N GLU A 112 -6.81 -16.98 -11.19
CA GLU A 112 -6.15 -17.91 -12.12
C GLU A 112 -4.86 -17.32 -12.72
N VAL A 113 -4.89 -16.05 -13.13
CA VAL A 113 -3.70 -15.36 -13.67
C VAL A 113 -2.62 -15.25 -12.60
N SER A 114 -3.00 -14.90 -11.36
CA SER A 114 -2.06 -14.85 -10.24
C SER A 114 -1.43 -16.23 -9.97
N GLN A 115 -2.23 -17.29 -9.92
CA GLN A 115 -1.74 -18.65 -9.72
C GLN A 115 -0.82 -19.11 -10.85
N LYS A 116 -1.16 -18.81 -12.10
CA LYS A 116 -0.31 -19.13 -13.26
C LYS A 116 1.06 -18.44 -13.17
N LYS A 117 1.11 -17.18 -12.72
CA LYS A 117 2.37 -16.45 -12.52
C LYS A 117 3.21 -17.06 -11.38
N ILE A 118 2.56 -17.55 -10.32
CA ILE A 118 3.23 -18.26 -9.23
C ILE A 118 3.79 -19.61 -9.72
N THR A 119 2.98 -20.44 -10.36
CA THR A 119 3.38 -21.79 -10.79
C THR A 119 4.41 -21.78 -11.92
N SER A 120 4.41 -20.75 -12.77
CA SER A 120 5.45 -20.53 -13.77
C SER A 120 6.74 -19.91 -13.23
N GLY A 121 6.81 -19.59 -11.92
CA GLY A 121 7.98 -19.00 -11.28
C GLY A 121 8.19 -17.51 -11.55
N GLN A 122 7.24 -16.83 -12.21
CA GLN A 122 7.30 -15.37 -12.42
C GLN A 122 7.08 -14.57 -11.14
N LEU A 123 6.36 -15.16 -10.18
CA LEU A 123 6.13 -14.61 -8.84
C LEU A 123 6.54 -15.63 -7.79
N SER A 124 7.19 -15.17 -6.72
CA SER A 124 7.72 -16.04 -5.66
C SER A 124 7.58 -15.40 -4.28
N PHE A 125 7.70 -16.21 -3.24
CA PHE A 125 7.58 -15.82 -1.83
C PHE A 125 8.79 -16.28 -1.00
N THR A 126 9.95 -16.38 -1.64
CA THR A 126 11.15 -17.02 -1.09
C THR A 126 11.58 -16.33 0.20
N GLU A 127 11.67 -15.00 0.17
CA GLU A 127 12.09 -14.21 1.33
C GLU A 127 11.06 -14.28 2.45
N ALA A 128 9.78 -14.14 2.11
CA ALA A 128 8.69 -14.18 3.08
C ALA A 128 8.53 -15.53 3.78
N ARG A 129 8.97 -16.63 3.14
CA ARG A 129 8.92 -18.01 3.66
C ARG A 129 10.21 -18.46 4.33
N LYS A 130 11.22 -17.59 4.48
CA LYS A 130 12.38 -17.92 5.30
C LYS A 130 11.94 -18.12 6.76
N PRO A 131 12.44 -19.15 7.47
CA PRO A 131 12.04 -19.43 8.85
C PRO A 131 12.15 -18.23 9.80
N GLU A 132 13.19 -17.41 9.64
CA GLU A 132 13.44 -16.19 10.40
C GLU A 132 12.38 -15.09 10.17
N ASN A 133 11.72 -15.10 9.00
CA ASN A 133 10.71 -14.10 8.62
C ASN A 133 9.28 -14.52 8.96
N HIS A 134 9.05 -15.80 9.32
CA HIS A 134 7.71 -16.31 9.63
C HIS A 134 7.01 -15.50 10.73
N ALA A 135 7.73 -15.13 11.80
CA ALA A 135 7.19 -14.36 12.90
C ALA A 135 6.87 -12.89 12.54
N LEU A 136 7.39 -12.40 11.41
CA LEU A 136 7.16 -11.05 10.90
C LEU A 136 5.91 -10.98 10.01
N ASN A 137 5.29 -12.12 9.70
CA ASN A 137 4.05 -12.22 8.92
C ASN A 137 2.84 -12.43 9.84
N ARG A 138 1.82 -11.58 9.71
CA ARG A 138 0.57 -11.71 10.46
C ARG A 138 -0.24 -12.92 10.02
N TYR A 139 -0.20 -13.23 8.73
CA TYR A 139 -0.92 -14.35 8.11
C TYR A 139 0.07 -15.17 7.29
N THR A 140 -0.04 -16.50 7.39
CA THR A 140 0.88 -17.44 6.72
C THR A 140 0.63 -17.53 5.22
N ASP A 141 -0.56 -17.13 4.78
CA ASP A 141 -1.05 -17.20 3.40
C ASP A 141 -1.11 -15.83 2.70
N ILE A 142 -0.88 -14.72 3.42
CA ILE A 142 -0.82 -13.38 2.86
C ILE A 142 0.62 -12.85 2.95
N LEU A 143 1.39 -13.15 1.91
CA LEU A 143 2.82 -12.86 1.83
C LEU A 143 3.12 -11.90 0.67
N PRO A 144 4.11 -11.00 0.78
CA PRO A 144 4.53 -10.16 -0.32
C PRO A 144 5.30 -10.99 -1.35
N TYR A 145 5.14 -10.67 -2.63
CA TYR A 145 5.96 -11.24 -3.69
C TYR A 145 7.38 -10.69 -3.65
N ASP A 146 8.39 -11.54 -3.84
CA ASP A 146 9.81 -11.14 -3.88
C ASP A 146 10.05 -10.01 -4.90
N GLN A 147 9.31 -10.03 -6.02
CA GLN A 147 9.43 -9.08 -7.14
C GLN A 147 8.96 -7.66 -6.80
N THR A 148 8.14 -7.51 -5.76
CA THR A 148 7.52 -6.22 -5.41
C THR A 148 7.64 -5.87 -3.94
N ARG A 149 8.24 -6.73 -3.11
CA ARG A 149 8.37 -6.46 -1.68
C ARG A 149 9.11 -5.15 -1.43
N VAL A 150 8.75 -4.48 -0.35
CA VAL A 150 9.58 -3.41 0.18
C VAL A 150 10.81 -4.05 0.81
N ILE A 151 11.97 -3.54 0.43
CA ILE A 151 13.27 -3.92 0.98
C ILE A 151 13.70 -2.75 1.85
N LEU A 152 13.84 -2.99 3.15
CA LEU A 152 14.43 -2.01 4.06
C LEU A 152 15.95 -2.03 3.87
N GLY A 153 16.68 -1.03 4.36
CA GLY A 153 18.16 -1.09 4.37
C GLY A 153 18.68 -2.41 4.97
N ASP A 154 19.95 -2.75 4.77
CA ASP A 154 20.53 -4.04 5.22
C ASP A 154 19.75 -5.30 4.75
N ASP A 155 18.92 -5.17 3.71
CA ASP A 155 17.99 -6.20 3.21
C ASP A 155 17.03 -6.77 4.28
N HIS A 156 16.68 -5.96 5.28
CA HIS A 156 15.77 -6.39 6.34
C HIS A 156 14.34 -6.60 5.81
N TYR A 157 13.72 -7.69 6.24
CA TYR A 157 12.41 -8.11 5.76
C TYR A 157 11.26 -7.36 6.45
N ILE A 158 10.26 -6.96 5.65
CA ILE A 158 8.96 -6.52 6.12
C ILE A 158 7.87 -7.02 5.17
N ASN A 159 6.72 -7.42 5.70
CA ASN A 159 5.55 -7.80 4.91
C ASN A 159 4.88 -6.55 4.31
N ALA A 160 5.42 -6.08 3.19
CA ALA A 160 4.92 -4.95 2.43
C ALA A 160 5.29 -5.07 0.95
N SER A 161 4.45 -4.55 0.07
CA SER A 161 4.66 -4.55 -1.39
C SER A 161 4.49 -3.15 -1.97
N LYS A 162 5.42 -2.77 -2.86
CA LYS A 162 5.32 -1.58 -3.71
C LYS A 162 4.32 -1.86 -4.83
N ILE A 163 3.33 -1.00 -4.97
CA ILE A 163 2.36 -1.03 -6.06
C ILE A 163 2.67 0.11 -7.02
N TYR A 164 2.93 -0.24 -8.27
CA TYR A 164 3.43 0.68 -9.29
C TYR A 164 2.29 1.26 -10.14
N GLU A 165 2.52 2.47 -10.66
CA GLU A 165 1.58 3.11 -11.59
C GLU A 165 1.49 2.35 -12.91
N ILE A 166 0.31 2.38 -13.51
CA ILE A 166 0.09 1.93 -14.88
C ILE A 166 0.33 3.11 -15.82
N ASN A 167 1.02 2.89 -16.93
CA ASN A 167 1.20 3.89 -17.97
C ASN A 167 -0.09 4.13 -18.74
N PHE A 168 -0.27 5.35 -19.25
CA PHE A 168 -1.39 5.74 -20.10
C PHE A 168 -0.88 6.27 -21.44
N ASN A 169 -1.65 6.08 -22.50
CA ASN A 169 -1.37 6.66 -23.81
C ASN A 169 -1.76 8.16 -23.83
N GLN A 170 -1.50 8.82 -24.96
CA GLN A 170 -1.80 10.25 -25.13
C GLN A 170 -3.31 10.57 -25.04
N GLU A 171 -4.17 9.58 -25.27
CA GLU A 171 -5.63 9.68 -25.19
C GLU A 171 -6.17 9.39 -23.78
N GLY A 172 -5.29 9.10 -22.81
CA GLY A 172 -5.66 8.79 -21.43
C GLY A 172 -6.15 7.36 -21.22
N LEU A 173 -5.90 6.44 -22.16
CA LEU A 173 -6.19 5.02 -22.02
C LEU A 173 -5.00 4.26 -21.41
N PRO A 174 -5.21 3.35 -20.45
CA PRO A 174 -4.14 2.60 -19.81
C PRO A 174 -3.50 1.61 -20.77
N LEU A 175 -2.17 1.64 -20.83
CA LEU A 175 -1.32 0.85 -21.71
C LEU A 175 -0.99 -0.55 -21.16
N LEU A 176 -1.51 -0.90 -19.97
CA LEU A 176 -1.22 -2.17 -19.29
C LEU A 176 0.29 -2.42 -19.15
N THR A 177 1.09 -1.37 -19.03
CA THR A 177 2.51 -1.46 -18.67
C THR A 177 2.73 -0.71 -17.37
N LEU A 178 3.60 -1.23 -16.52
CA LEU A 178 3.92 -0.60 -15.24
C LEU A 178 5.08 0.38 -15.38
N ASP A 179 4.94 1.59 -14.85
CA ASP A 179 6.07 2.50 -14.63
C ASP A 179 6.76 2.14 -13.31
N ARG A 180 7.79 1.29 -13.38
CA ARG A 180 8.51 0.83 -12.17
C ARG A 180 9.25 1.94 -11.44
N ARG A 181 9.36 3.14 -12.03
CA ARG A 181 9.93 4.33 -11.39
C ARG A 181 8.91 5.06 -10.51
N LYS A 182 7.62 4.76 -10.68
CA LYS A 182 6.53 5.41 -9.96
C LYS A 182 5.76 4.41 -9.11
N VAL A 183 6.08 4.41 -7.81
CA VAL A 183 5.29 3.70 -6.82
C VAL A 183 4.07 4.55 -6.49
N SER A 184 2.87 4.03 -6.75
CA SER A 184 1.61 4.69 -6.38
C SER A 184 1.35 4.61 -4.87
N TYR A 185 1.53 3.42 -4.30
CA TYR A 185 1.30 3.14 -2.88
C TYR A 185 2.08 1.91 -2.42
N ILE A 186 2.22 1.80 -1.10
CA ILE A 186 2.71 0.58 -0.44
C ILE A 186 1.52 -0.10 0.25
N ALA A 187 1.29 -1.37 -0.08
CA ALA A 187 0.35 -2.24 0.61
C ALA A 187 1.12 -3.05 1.66
N THR A 188 0.65 -3.08 2.91
CA THR A 188 1.36 -3.76 4.01
C THR A 188 0.37 -4.32 5.02
N GLN A 189 0.76 -5.37 5.74
CA GLN A 189 -0.06 -5.86 6.85
C GLN A 189 -0.18 -4.81 7.97
N ALA A 190 -1.25 -4.92 8.77
CA ALA A 190 -1.34 -4.19 10.02
C ALA A 190 -0.18 -4.58 10.97
N PRO A 191 0.59 -3.62 11.52
CA PRO A 191 1.80 -3.91 12.30
C PRO A 191 1.58 -4.89 13.45
N LEU A 192 2.53 -5.80 13.64
CA LEU A 192 2.65 -6.66 14.83
C LEU A 192 3.41 -5.92 15.93
N SER A 193 3.44 -6.46 17.15
CA SER A 193 4.25 -5.89 18.23
C SER A 193 5.73 -5.79 17.83
N GLU A 194 6.20 -6.82 17.15
CA GLU A 194 7.59 -7.03 16.74
C GLU A 194 7.95 -6.16 15.53
N THR A 195 6.98 -5.79 14.69
CA THR A 195 7.21 -5.09 13.41
C THR A 195 6.85 -3.60 13.46
N CYS A 196 6.48 -3.05 14.62
CA CYS A 196 6.15 -1.61 14.73
C CYS A 196 7.36 -0.71 14.42
N GLY A 197 8.55 -1.11 14.85
CA GLY A 197 9.79 -0.40 14.50
C GLY A 197 10.02 -0.43 13.00
N ASP A 198 9.95 -1.62 12.39
CA ASP A 198 10.17 -1.80 10.94
C ASP A 198 9.14 -1.04 10.12
N PHE A 199 7.90 -0.92 10.61
CA PHE A 199 6.86 -0.11 10.00
C PHE A 199 7.25 1.38 9.95
N TRP A 200 7.75 1.94 11.06
CA TRP A 200 8.23 3.33 11.06
C TRP A 200 9.52 3.52 10.27
N ARG A 201 10.41 2.54 10.26
CA ARG A 201 11.57 2.51 9.38
C ARG A 201 11.16 2.55 7.92
N MET A 202 10.21 1.71 7.52
CA MET A 202 9.63 1.70 6.17
C MET A 202 9.07 3.06 5.78
N ILE A 203 8.28 3.67 6.67
CA ILE A 203 7.73 5.01 6.48
C ILE A 203 8.85 6.03 6.29
N TYR A 204 9.87 6.01 7.14
CA TYR A 204 10.96 6.99 7.09
C TYR A 204 11.84 6.82 5.83
N GLU A 205 12.31 5.61 5.54
CA GLU A 205 13.19 5.30 4.39
C GLU A 205 12.50 5.56 3.06
N ASN A 206 11.22 5.22 2.95
CA ASN A 206 10.43 5.49 1.75
C ASN A 206 9.81 6.90 1.78
N LYS A 207 10.09 7.73 2.81
CA LYS A 207 9.64 9.11 3.13
C LYS A 207 8.12 9.35 3.23
N ILE A 208 7.35 8.32 3.61
CA ILE A 208 5.87 8.27 3.51
C ILE A 208 5.25 9.34 4.42
N SER A 209 4.29 10.10 3.88
CA SER A 209 3.62 11.19 4.59
C SER A 209 2.19 10.86 5.03
N ILE A 210 1.54 9.87 4.40
CA ILE A 210 0.15 9.52 4.67
C ILE A 210 0.02 8.02 4.98
N ILE A 211 -0.63 7.73 6.11
CA ILE A 211 -1.00 6.38 6.52
C ILE A 211 -2.52 6.25 6.49
N VAL A 212 -3.03 5.30 5.71
CA VAL A 212 -4.46 4.93 5.75
C VAL A 212 -4.58 3.59 6.46
N ALA A 213 -5.18 3.60 7.65
CA ALA A 213 -5.52 2.39 8.38
C ALA A 213 -6.96 1.98 8.03
N LEU A 214 -7.13 0.77 7.52
CA LEU A 214 -8.45 0.24 7.13
C LEU A 214 -9.13 -0.61 8.21
N THR A 215 -8.48 -0.79 9.36
CA THR A 215 -9.04 -1.57 10.48
C THR A 215 -8.79 -0.92 11.81
N GLY A 216 -9.66 -1.23 12.77
CA GLY A 216 -9.40 -0.94 14.18
C GLY A 216 -8.23 -1.75 14.73
N LEU A 217 -7.83 -1.45 15.97
CA LEU A 217 -6.85 -2.28 16.70
C LEU A 217 -7.43 -3.64 17.05
N VAL A 218 -8.72 -3.67 17.41
CA VAL A 218 -9.48 -4.86 17.78
C VAL A 218 -10.82 -4.81 17.05
N GLU A 219 -11.19 -5.91 16.42
CA GLU A 219 -12.49 -6.08 15.75
C GLU A 219 -13.04 -7.45 16.12
N GLN A 220 -14.33 -7.52 16.49
CA GLN A 220 -15.00 -8.76 16.89
C GLN A 220 -14.19 -9.56 17.96
N GLY A 221 -13.59 -8.85 18.92
CA GLY A 221 -12.76 -9.42 19.99
C GLY A 221 -11.38 -9.93 19.55
N ARG A 222 -11.00 -9.77 18.28
CA ARG A 222 -9.69 -10.20 17.75
C ARG A 222 -8.80 -9.00 17.47
N ARG A 223 -7.54 -9.07 17.90
CA ARG A 223 -6.53 -8.04 17.61
C ARG A 223 -6.19 -8.07 16.11
N LYS A 224 -6.45 -6.97 15.42
CA LYS A 224 -6.19 -6.77 13.99
C LYS A 224 -4.89 -6.01 13.74
N ALA A 225 -4.58 -5.04 14.59
CA ALA A 225 -3.36 -4.24 14.53
C ALA A 225 -2.75 -4.08 15.93
N PHE A 226 -1.44 -3.96 16.00
CA PHE A 226 -0.78 -3.45 17.20
C PHE A 226 -0.86 -1.91 17.22
N GLN A 227 -0.81 -1.33 18.41
CA GLN A 227 -0.77 0.12 18.59
C GLN A 227 0.61 0.65 18.15
N TYR A 228 0.75 1.01 16.88
CA TYR A 228 2.01 1.50 16.30
C TYR A 228 2.17 3.03 16.40
N TRP A 229 1.35 3.72 17.19
CA TRP A 229 1.49 5.15 17.45
C TRP A 229 1.27 5.46 18.93
N PRO A 230 1.73 6.61 19.46
CA PRO A 230 1.49 6.98 20.84
C PRO A 230 -0.01 7.01 21.15
N ARG A 231 -0.43 6.37 22.25
CA ARG A 231 -1.85 6.27 22.62
C ARG A 231 -2.44 7.63 23.04
N THR A 232 -1.63 8.48 23.65
CA THR A 232 -2.08 9.73 24.25
C THR A 232 -1.73 10.91 23.35
N LEU A 233 -2.70 11.79 23.10
CA LEU A 233 -2.44 13.03 22.37
C LEU A 233 -1.37 13.86 23.11
N LYS A 234 -0.45 14.47 22.35
CA LYS A 234 0.75 15.18 22.83
C LYS A 234 1.79 14.31 23.51
N SER A 235 1.71 12.98 23.40
CA SER A 235 2.78 12.09 23.85
C SER A 235 3.67 11.61 22.70
N THR A 236 4.87 11.20 23.07
CA THR A 236 5.88 10.63 22.19
C THR A 236 6.15 9.20 22.61
N PHE A 237 6.31 8.30 21.64
CA PHE A 237 6.74 6.93 21.87
C PHE A 237 7.87 6.61 20.90
N THR A 238 8.89 5.91 21.40
CA THR A 238 10.04 5.49 20.60
C THR A 238 9.84 4.05 20.13
N PHE A 239 9.87 3.87 18.82
CA PHE A 239 9.90 2.55 18.19
C PHE A 239 11.30 2.26 17.68
N SER A 240 11.86 1.10 17.99
CA SER A 240 13.19 0.70 17.55
C SER A 240 13.08 -0.32 16.41
N SER A 241 13.85 -0.12 15.35
CA SER A 241 14.10 -1.13 14.30
C SER A 241 15.60 -1.27 14.13
N TYR A 242 16.11 -2.48 14.35
CA TYR A 242 17.52 -2.82 14.20
C TYR A 242 18.46 -1.81 14.91
N SER A 243 19.16 -0.97 14.14
CA SER A 243 20.12 0.05 14.59
C SER A 243 19.55 1.48 14.58
N THR A 244 18.25 1.67 14.38
CA THR A 244 17.61 2.99 14.29
C THR A 244 16.41 3.09 15.22
N ASP A 245 16.33 4.20 15.95
CA ASP A 245 15.16 4.57 16.74
C ASP A 245 14.33 5.62 16.02
N PHE A 246 13.02 5.54 16.19
CA PHE A 246 12.03 6.46 15.65
C PHE A 246 11.16 7.01 16.80
N ALA A 247 11.34 8.28 17.17
CA ALA A 247 10.40 8.95 18.05
C ALA A 247 9.21 9.45 17.24
N VAL A 248 8.04 8.91 17.54
CA VAL A 248 6.78 9.29 16.93
C VAL A 248 6.02 10.10 17.96
N SER A 249 5.70 11.35 17.64
CA SER A 249 4.92 12.22 18.53
C SER A 249 3.53 12.45 17.97
N PHE A 250 2.50 12.20 18.79
CA PHE A 250 1.11 12.36 18.41
C PHE A 250 0.68 13.81 18.66
N THR A 251 0.50 14.59 17.59
CA THR A 251 0.36 16.05 17.70
C THR A 251 -1.07 16.55 17.60
N GLN A 252 -1.92 15.86 16.82
CA GLN A 252 -3.28 16.29 16.56
C GLN A 252 -4.18 15.10 16.22
N GLU A 253 -5.42 15.12 16.69
CA GLU A 253 -6.48 14.19 16.29
C GLU A 253 -7.71 14.98 15.86
N ILE A 254 -8.33 14.55 14.77
CA ILE A 254 -9.64 15.04 14.31
C ILE A 254 -10.50 13.82 14.01
N SER A 255 -11.62 13.70 14.72
CA SER A 255 -12.56 12.60 14.53
C SER A 255 -13.74 13.04 13.66
N PHE A 256 -14.00 12.27 12.62
CA PHE A 256 -15.18 12.37 11.76
C PHE A 256 -16.11 11.18 12.02
N ALA A 257 -17.31 11.20 11.45
CA ALA A 257 -18.30 10.15 11.63
C ALA A 257 -17.80 8.76 11.17
N SER A 258 -16.97 8.71 10.13
CA SER A 258 -16.52 7.45 9.50
C SER A 258 -15.02 7.19 9.58
N TYR A 259 -14.22 8.17 9.99
CA TYR A 259 -12.76 8.02 10.10
C TYR A 259 -12.14 9.02 11.06
N THR A 260 -10.88 8.79 11.45
CA THR A 260 -10.10 9.69 12.30
C THR A 260 -8.82 10.08 11.58
N ILE A 261 -8.52 11.37 11.53
CA ILE A 261 -7.21 11.88 11.08
C ILE A 261 -6.32 12.05 12.31
N ARG A 262 -5.12 11.47 12.25
CA ARG A 262 -4.07 11.67 13.25
C ARG A 262 -2.84 12.27 12.60
N LYS A 263 -2.29 13.33 13.19
CA LYS A 263 -1.04 13.96 12.75
C LYS A 263 0.10 13.56 13.66
N PHE A 264 1.17 13.09 13.05
CA PHE A 264 2.38 12.69 13.74
C PHE A 264 3.57 13.52 13.28
N THR A 265 4.52 13.74 14.19
CA THR A 265 5.88 14.17 13.83
C THR A 265 6.82 13.02 14.16
N VAL A 266 7.68 12.67 13.20
CA VAL A 266 8.62 11.55 13.31
C VAL A 266 10.03 12.11 13.26
N THR A 267 10.87 11.71 14.23
CA THR A 267 12.32 11.95 14.20
C THR A 267 13.04 10.63 14.35
N SER A 268 14.17 10.48 13.66
CA SER A 268 15.00 9.28 13.75
C SER A 268 16.44 9.60 14.14
N TRP A 269 17.10 8.64 14.77
CA TRP A 269 18.53 8.68 15.05
C TRP A 269 19.11 7.27 15.09
N ALA A 270 20.39 7.15 14.74
CA ALA A 270 21.12 5.89 14.86
C ALA A 270 21.33 5.52 16.34
N LEU A 271 21.14 4.25 16.65
CA LEU A 271 21.52 3.65 17.94
C LEU A 271 23.04 3.66 18.05
N ARG A 272 23.54 4.04 19.24
CA ARG A 272 24.99 4.07 19.52
C ARG A 272 25.62 2.66 19.59
N THR A 273 24.80 1.61 19.63
CA THR A 273 25.26 0.21 19.66
C THR A 273 24.21 -0.72 19.03
N PRO A 274 24.57 -1.57 18.04
CA PRO A 274 23.67 -2.57 17.48
C PRO A 274 23.27 -3.63 18.53
N LYS A 275 22.01 -4.05 18.54
CA LYS A 275 21.48 -5.03 19.51
C LYS A 275 22.00 -6.48 19.34
N HIS A 276 22.82 -6.77 18.32
CA HIS A 276 23.32 -8.13 18.04
C HIS A 276 24.68 -8.47 18.70
N GLN A 277 24.98 -7.92 19.87
CA GLN A 277 26.21 -8.26 20.62
C GLN A 277 25.97 -8.71 22.08
N GLN A 278 24.82 -9.31 22.39
CA GLN A 278 24.60 -9.99 23.68
C GLN A 278 23.95 -11.36 23.49
#